data_AF-A0A2N2FE38-F1
#
_entry.id   AF-A0A2N2FE38-F1
#
_cell.length_a   1.000
_cell.length_b   1.000
_cell.length_c   1.000
_cell.angle_alpha   90.00
_cell.angle_beta   90.00
_cell.angle_gamma   90.00
#
_symmetry.space_group_name_H-M   'P 1'
#
loop_
_entity.id
_entity.type
_entity.pdbx_description
1 polymer ?
#
loop_
_entity_poly.entity_id
_entity_poly.type
_entity_poly.pdbx_seq_one_letter_code
_entity_poly.pdbx_strand_id
1 'polypeptide(L)' 'MKAVDIIIKKRENEVLTKEEIDFFVKGFTSGEIPDYQAS' A
#
# COMPACT_ATOMS: atom_id res chain seq x y z
N MET A 1 0.85 -8.74 -5.46
CA MET A 1 -0.01 -7.61 -5.07
C MET A 1 0.78 -6.35 -5.37
N LYS A 2 0.21 -5.36 -6.06
CA LYS A 2 0.89 -4.09 -6.33
C LYS A 2 0.44 -3.08 -5.27
N ALA A 3 1.32 -2.15 -4.88
CA ALA A 3 0.96 -1.07 -3.97
C ALA A 3 -0.25 -0.25 -4.47
N VAL A 4 -0.38 -0.11 -5.79
CA VAL A 4 -1.53 0.53 -6.46
C VAL A 4 -2.86 -0.13 -6.09
N ASP A 5 -2.91 -1.45 -5.91
CA ASP A 5 -4.15 -2.16 -5.57
C ASP A 5 -4.65 -1.73 -4.17
N ILE A 6 -3.72 -1.54 -3.23
CA ILE A 6 -3.99 -1.09 -1.86
C ILE A 6 -4.44 0.38 -1.85
N ILE A 7 -3.83 1.22 -2.69
CA ILE A 7 -4.21 2.64 -2.83
C ILE A 7 -5.64 2.75 -3.39
N ILE A 8 -5.97 1.96 -4.41
CA ILE A 8 -7.32 1.93 -4.99
C ILE A 8 -8.33 1.50 -3.91
N LYS A 9 -8.08 0.41 -3.19
CA LYS A 9 -8.94 -0.01 -2.07
C LYS A 9 -9.17 1.11 -1.05
N LYS A 10 -8.08 1.78 -0.64
CA LYS A 10 -8.19 2.88 0.32
C LYS A 10 -8.98 4.06 -0.24
N ARG A 11 -8.81 4.37 -1.53
CA ARG A 11 -9.57 5.42 -2.25
C ARG A 11 -11.06 5.11 -2.30
N GLU A 12 -11.43 3.84 -2.50
CA GLU A 12 -12.83 3.38 -2.50
C GLU A 12 -13.40 3.21 -1.07
N ASN A 13 -12.65 3.59 -0.03
CA ASN A 13 -13.01 3.43 1.39
C ASN A 13 -13.18 1.97 1.84
N GLU A 14 -12.55 1.03 1.15
CA GLU A 14 -12.52 -0.36 1.60
C GLU A 14 -11.57 -0.55 2.80
N VAL A 15 -11.86 -1.57 3.61
CA VAL A 15 -11.03 -1.94 4.76
C VAL A 15 -9.82 -2.74 4.26
N LEU A 16 -8.63 -2.27 4.63
CA LEU A 16 -7.39 -2.98 4.37
C LEU A 16 -7.18 -4.08 5.42
N THR A 17 -6.68 -5.24 4.99
CA THR A 17 -6.27 -6.29 5.92
C THR A 17 -4.90 -5.97 6.52
N LYS A 18 -4.54 -6.67 7.60
CA LYS A 18 -3.23 -6.52 8.23
C LYS A 18 -2.09 -6.86 7.26
N GLU A 19 -2.26 -7.88 6.44
CA GLU A 19 -1.26 -8.33 5.47
C GLU A 19 -1.03 -7.29 4.37
N GLU A 20 -2.08 -6.60 3.93
CA GLU A 20 -2.01 -5.51 2.96
C GLU A 20 -1.23 -4.32 3.53
N ILE A 21 -1.50 -3.97 4.79
CA ILE A 21 -0.78 -2.90 5.49
C ILE A 21 0.70 -3.30 5.68
N ASP A 22 0.97 -4.52 6.14
CA ASP A 22 2.34 -5.00 6.34
C ASP A 22 3.13 -5.04 5.01
N PHE A 23 2.49 -5.43 3.91
CA PHE A 23 3.09 -5.36 2.57
C PHE A 23 3.44 -3.92 2.19
N PHE A 24 2.51 -2.98 2.37
CA PHE A 24 2.71 -1.58 2.01
C PHE A 24 3.83 -0.94 2.83
N VAL A 25 3.84 -1.17 4.16
CA VAL A 25 4.86 -0.63 5.05
C VAL A 25 6.23 -1.22 4.70
N LYS A 26 6.34 -2.54 4.53
CA LYS A 26 7.61 -3.19 4.17
C LYS A 26 8.15 -2.69 2.84
N GLY A 27 7.30 -2.68 1.80
CA GLY A 27 7.70 -2.21 0.48
C GLY A 27 8.11 -0.74 0.46
N PHE A 28 7.47 0.11 1.26
CA PHE A 28 7.88 1.50 1.42
C PHE A 28 9.24 1.61 2.14
N THR A 29 9.43 0.89 3.25
CA THR A 29 10.71 0.90 3.99
C THR A 29 11.87 0.25 3.24
N SER A 30 11.62 -0.68 2.31
CA SER A 30 12.65 -1.30 1.47
C SER A 30 13.00 -0.48 0.23
N GLY A 31 12.25 0.59 -0.07
CA GLY A 31 12.41 1.41 -1.28
C GLY A 31 11.82 0.78 -2.55
N GLU A 32 11.06 -0.32 -2.43
CA GLU A 32 10.34 -0.95 -3.54
C GLU A 32 9.08 -0.17 -3.94
N ILE A 33 8.45 0.51 -2.98
CA ILE A 33 7.29 1.39 -3.19
C ILE A 33 7.81 2.83 -3.24
N PRO A 34 7.71 3.51 -4.40
CA PRO A 34 8.14 4.90 -4.52
C PRO A 34 7.32 5.85 -3.64
N ASP A 35 7.95 6.92 -3.16
CA ASP A 35 7.34 7.93 -2.27
C ASP A 35 6.01 8.49 -2.79
N TYR A 36 5.88 8.70 -4.11
CA TYR A 36 4.64 9.23 -4.70
C TYR A 36 3.42 8.31 -4.52
N GLN A 37 3.63 7.04 -4.20
CA GLN A 37 2.56 6.07 -3.93
C GLN A 37 2.09 6.10 -2.46
N ALA A 38 2.84 6.76 -1.57
CA ALA A 38 2.52 6.90 -0.15
C ALA A 38 2.06 8.32 0.24
N SER A 39 1.96 9.24 -0.73
CA SER A 39 1.55 10.64 -0.54
C SER A 39 0.05 10.89 -0.57
#